data_AF-A0AAW1KQJ0-F1
#
_entry.id   AF-A0AAW1KQJ0-F1
#
_cell.length_a   1.000
_cell.length_b   1.000
_cell.length_c   1.000
_cell.angle_alpha   90.00
_cell.angle_beta   90.00
_cell.angle_gamma   90.00
#
_symmetry.space_group_name_H-M   'P 1'
#
loop_
_entity.id
_entity.type
_entity.pdbx_description
1 polymer ?
#
loop_
_entity_poly.entity_id
_entity_poly.type
_entity_poly.pdbx_seq_one_letter_code
_entity_poly.pdbx_strand_id
1 'polypeptide(L)'
;MSTLSRIIRLNTLKSVIYNVLRTSTQTDIKPASKLWITPFIQHQQNSINLRLPNVNQHSVTLPSGMLWNPHIHEKVDKIIEEPVDNSIDNTIQAAKLIVIRRKKMKKHKLRKLRKRMKFEWAKLRQRRELRKEKLFQAELIQKCKTAEEFSAEDYVDKRIAEYNRIIIPKRWKGRRMPEFMIRERMGLPPKN
;
A
#
# COMPACT_ATOMS: atom_id res chain seq x y z
N MET A 1 17.38 17.65 -65.85
CA MET A 1 17.26 18.74 -64.85
C MET A 1 16.44 18.22 -63.66
N SER A 2 17.09 17.57 -62.69
CA SER A 2 16.52 17.40 -61.35
C SER A 2 17.65 17.25 -60.35
N THR A 3 17.51 17.99 -59.27
CA THR A 3 18.55 18.41 -58.34
C THR A 3 18.91 17.35 -57.30
N LEU A 4 20.21 17.34 -57.01
CA LEU A 4 20.87 16.83 -55.81
C LEU A 4 20.07 17.02 -54.51
N SER A 5 20.09 16.01 -53.65
CA SER A 5 20.36 16.27 -52.23
C SER A 5 21.18 15.11 -51.63
N ARG A 6 22.34 15.50 -51.12
CA ARG A 6 23.43 14.66 -50.61
C ARG A 6 23.01 13.98 -49.31
N ILE A 7 23.21 12.66 -49.25
CA ILE A 7 23.28 11.92 -47.99
C ILE A 7 24.61 12.31 -47.33
N ILE A 8 24.55 13.24 -46.38
CA ILE A 8 25.68 13.55 -45.51
C ILE A 8 25.86 12.36 -44.56
N ARG A 9 26.80 11.47 -44.87
CA ARG A 9 27.38 10.54 -43.90
C ARG A 9 28.43 11.32 -43.10
N LEU A 10 28.11 11.69 -41.87
CA LEU A 10 29.11 12.19 -40.95
C LEU A 10 29.89 11.03 -40.33
N ASN A 11 31.20 11.15 -40.53
CA ASN A 11 32.28 10.28 -40.11
C ASN A 11 32.18 9.82 -38.66
N THR A 12 32.41 8.52 -38.51
CA THR A 12 32.95 7.89 -37.31
C THR A 12 34.35 8.44 -37.04
N LEU A 13 34.49 9.34 -36.07
CA LEU A 13 35.80 9.61 -35.46
C LEU A 13 35.92 8.77 -34.18
N LYS A 14 36.85 7.83 -34.28
CA LYS A 14 37.45 7.09 -33.17
C LYS A 14 38.30 8.05 -32.32
N SER A 15 38.59 7.58 -31.11
CA SER A 15 39.43 8.16 -30.06
C SER A 15 38.69 9.25 -29.25
N VAL A 16 38.66 9.20 -27.92
CA VAL A 16 39.78 8.94 -27.02
C VAL A 16 39.30 8.13 -25.80
N ILE A 17 40.08 7.10 -25.50
CA ILE A 17 40.03 6.30 -24.29
C ILE A 17 40.36 7.22 -23.11
N TYR A 18 39.35 7.56 -22.31
CA TYR A 18 39.58 7.92 -20.91
C TYR A 18 39.15 6.74 -20.07
N ASN A 19 40.14 5.97 -19.65
CA ASN A 19 40.06 5.06 -18.52
C ASN A 19 39.84 5.91 -17.27
N VAL A 20 38.59 6.34 -17.04
CA VAL A 20 38.18 6.75 -15.70
C VAL A 20 38.06 5.46 -14.93
N LEU A 21 39.00 5.25 -14.01
CA LEU A 21 38.97 4.19 -13.03
C LEU A 21 37.58 4.14 -12.40
N ARG A 22 36.77 3.21 -12.86
CA ARG A 22 35.59 2.76 -12.15
C ARG A 22 36.14 2.00 -10.95
N THR A 23 36.33 2.69 -9.84
CA THR A 23 36.40 2.05 -8.53
C THR A 23 35.12 1.26 -8.38
N SER A 24 35.22 -0.03 -8.70
CA SER A 24 34.21 -0.99 -8.30
C SER A 24 34.28 -1.05 -6.79
N THR A 25 33.36 -0.35 -6.12
CA THR A 25 32.94 -0.83 -4.81
C THR A 25 32.46 -2.25 -5.08
N GLN A 26 33.29 -3.23 -4.70
CA GLN A 26 32.86 -4.60 -4.51
C GLN A 26 31.66 -4.53 -3.55
N THR A 27 30.46 -4.44 -4.11
CA THR A 27 29.31 -4.97 -3.39
C THR A 27 29.55 -6.47 -3.44
N ASP A 28 29.90 -7.04 -2.29
CA ASP A 28 29.92 -8.48 -2.09
C ASP A 28 28.63 -9.06 -2.67
N ILE A 29 28.72 -9.59 -3.88
CA ILE A 29 27.68 -10.47 -4.42
C ILE A 29 27.84 -11.73 -3.61
N LYS A 30 27.14 -11.75 -2.46
CA LYS A 30 26.92 -12.96 -1.69
C LYS A 30 26.48 -14.03 -2.69
N PRO A 31 27.17 -15.17 -2.79
CA PRO A 31 26.73 -16.23 -3.68
C PRO A 31 25.28 -16.55 -3.32
N ALA A 32 24.42 -16.66 -4.32
CA ALA A 32 23.02 -17.00 -4.15
C ALA A 32 22.90 -18.47 -3.68
N SER A 33 23.28 -18.73 -2.42
CA SER A 33 23.00 -19.96 -1.71
C SER A 33 21.61 -19.85 -1.11
N LYS A 34 20.62 -20.12 -1.94
CA LYS A 34 19.39 -20.82 -1.57
C LYS A 34 18.56 -20.95 -2.84
N LEU A 35 18.79 -22.08 -3.51
CA LEU A 35 17.77 -22.75 -4.29
C LEU A 35 16.46 -22.63 -3.51
N TRP A 36 15.47 -22.02 -4.13
CA TRP A 36 14.11 -21.86 -3.65
C TRP A 36 13.47 -23.24 -3.71
N ILE A 37 13.86 -24.09 -2.77
CA ILE A 37 13.11 -25.25 -2.36
C ILE A 37 11.78 -24.68 -1.90
N THR A 38 10.75 -24.87 -2.72
CA THR A 38 9.36 -24.66 -2.32
C THR A 38 9.18 -25.33 -0.96
N PRO A 39 8.56 -24.70 0.06
CA PRO A 39 8.12 -25.44 1.22
C PRO A 39 7.00 -26.35 0.73
N PHE A 40 7.40 -27.54 0.26
CA PHE A 40 6.57 -28.72 0.35
C PHE A 40 6.11 -28.77 1.80
N ILE A 41 4.79 -28.77 1.95
CA ILE A 41 4.08 -28.74 3.20
C ILE A 41 4.72 -29.77 4.13
N GLN A 42 5.54 -29.32 5.07
CA GLN A 42 5.77 -30.12 6.26
C GLN A 42 4.40 -30.15 6.92
N HIS A 43 3.72 -31.28 6.79
CA HIS A 43 2.79 -31.72 7.80
C HIS A 43 3.58 -31.65 9.11
N GLN A 44 3.44 -30.55 9.84
CA GLN A 44 3.59 -30.61 11.28
C GLN A 44 2.61 -31.68 11.70
N GLN A 45 3.14 -32.85 12.04
CA GLN A 45 2.49 -33.74 12.99
C GLN A 45 2.45 -32.94 14.28
N ASN A 46 1.52 -31.98 14.36
CA ASN A 46 1.02 -31.53 15.64
C ASN A 46 0.40 -32.80 16.22
N SER A 47 1.19 -33.57 16.97
CA SER A 47 0.67 -34.52 17.92
C SER A 47 -0.11 -33.68 18.91
N ILE A 48 -1.38 -33.44 18.58
CA ILE A 48 -2.34 -32.91 19.52
C ILE A 48 -2.30 -33.95 20.63
N ASN A 49 -1.68 -33.61 21.77
CA ASN A 49 -1.76 -34.38 23.00
C ASN A 49 -3.22 -34.32 23.46
N LEU A 50 -4.10 -35.03 22.77
CA LEU A 50 -5.46 -35.32 23.21
C LEU A 50 -5.29 -36.19 24.44
N ARG A 51 -5.26 -35.56 25.63
CA ARG A 51 -5.46 -36.30 26.87
C ARG A 51 -6.87 -36.88 26.79
N LEU A 52 -6.95 -38.20 26.62
CA LEU A 52 -8.20 -38.92 26.78
C LEU A 52 -8.75 -38.60 28.18
N PRO A 53 -10.06 -38.36 28.32
CA PRO A 53 -10.64 -38.13 29.63
C PRO A 53 -10.35 -39.35 30.52
N ASN A 54 -9.92 -39.09 31.75
CA ASN A 54 -9.65 -40.15 32.71
C ASN A 54 -10.99 -40.82 33.05
N VAL A 55 -11.23 -42.01 32.51
CA VAL A 55 -12.41 -42.82 32.85
C VAL A 55 -12.17 -43.37 34.24
N ASN A 56 -12.74 -42.72 35.24
CA ASN A 56 -12.69 -43.17 36.62
C ASN A 56 -13.50 -44.47 36.72
N GLN A 57 -12.83 -45.61 36.62
CA GLN A 57 -13.46 -46.92 36.76
C GLN A 57 -13.69 -47.17 38.26
N HIS A 58 -14.83 -46.73 38.77
CA HIS A 58 -15.26 -47.10 40.12
C HIS A 58 -15.70 -48.57 40.10
N SER A 59 -14.81 -49.51 40.44
CA SER A 59 -15.19 -50.90 40.65
C SER A 59 -15.83 -51.05 42.03
N VAL A 60 -17.12 -51.38 42.06
CA VAL A 60 -17.83 -51.72 43.29
C VAL A 60 -17.58 -53.21 43.56
N THR A 61 -16.87 -53.52 44.65
CA THR A 61 -16.63 -54.90 45.09
C THR A 61 -17.83 -55.38 45.92
N LEU A 62 -18.33 -56.58 45.61
CA LEU A 62 -19.38 -57.23 46.39
C LEU A 62 -18.75 -58.02 47.56
N PRO A 63 -19.49 -58.26 48.67
CA PRO A 63 -18.96 -58.93 49.87
C PRO A 63 -18.38 -60.35 49.66
N SER A 64 -18.68 -61.01 48.53
CA SER A 64 -18.18 -62.36 48.21
C SER A 64 -16.86 -62.37 47.41
N GLY A 65 -16.23 -61.22 47.16
CA GLY A 65 -15.00 -61.13 46.37
C GLY A 65 -15.19 -61.31 44.86
N MET A 66 -16.43 -61.48 44.38
CA MET A 66 -16.74 -61.42 42.95
C MET A 66 -16.82 -59.95 42.47
N LEU A 67 -16.23 -59.69 41.31
CA LEU A 67 -16.36 -58.42 40.60
C LEU A 67 -17.77 -58.33 40.00
N TRP A 68 -18.55 -57.30 40.35
CA TRP A 68 -19.85 -57.07 39.71
C TRP A 68 -19.61 -56.64 38.26
N ASN A 69 -19.77 -57.57 37.32
CA ASN A 69 -19.80 -57.25 35.90
C ASN A 69 -21.27 -57.01 35.53
N PRO A 70 -21.70 -55.77 35.24
CA PRO A 70 -23.07 -55.52 34.84
C PRO A 70 -23.40 -56.38 33.62
N HIS A 71 -24.56 -57.04 33.63
CA HIS A 71 -25.08 -57.73 32.45
C HIS A 71 -25.12 -56.71 31.31
N ILE A 72 -24.28 -56.91 30.30
CA ILE A 72 -24.32 -56.14 29.06
C ILE A 72 -25.68 -56.50 28.44
N HIS A 73 -26.68 -55.66 28.64
CA HIS A 73 -27.90 -55.71 27.85
C HIS A 73 -27.48 -55.79 26.39
N GLU A 74 -28.04 -56.75 25.66
CA GLU A 74 -27.73 -57.02 24.25
C GLU A 74 -27.42 -55.72 23.51
N LYS A 75 -26.37 -55.75 22.68
CA LYS A 75 -26.08 -54.64 21.76
C LYS A 75 -27.34 -54.40 20.95
N VAL A 76 -28.15 -53.45 21.40
CA VAL A 76 -29.12 -52.80 20.55
C VAL A 76 -28.23 -52.17 19.51
N ASP A 77 -28.26 -52.69 18.29
CA ASP A 77 -27.69 -52.07 17.10
C ASP A 77 -28.43 -50.74 16.89
N LYS A 78 -28.17 -49.79 17.79
CA LYS A 78 -28.52 -48.40 17.60
C LYS A 78 -27.65 -47.98 16.44
N ILE A 79 -28.24 -47.95 15.25
CA ILE A 79 -27.69 -47.24 14.11
C ILE A 79 -27.35 -45.84 14.65
N ILE A 80 -26.05 -45.60 14.86
CA ILE A 80 -25.56 -44.28 15.25
C ILE A 80 -25.70 -43.44 14.00
N GLU A 81 -26.86 -42.82 13.81
CA GLU A 81 -26.98 -41.76 12.83
C GLU A 81 -26.03 -40.64 13.26
N GLU A 82 -25.22 -40.16 12.31
CA GLU A 82 -24.40 -38.97 12.53
C GLU A 82 -25.32 -37.86 13.08
N PRO A 83 -24.94 -37.14 14.14
CA PRO A 83 -25.75 -36.02 14.59
C PRO A 83 -25.90 -35.05 13.42
N VAL A 84 -27.09 -35.02 12.82
CA VAL A 84 -27.41 -34.10 11.74
C VAL A 84 -27.46 -32.73 12.38
N ASP A 85 -26.31 -32.06 12.36
CA ASP A 85 -26.16 -30.72 12.87
C ASP A 85 -26.88 -29.78 11.89
N ASN A 86 -28.21 -29.74 11.99
CA ASN A 86 -29.11 -28.88 11.22
C ASN A 86 -28.79 -27.38 11.42
N SER A 87 -27.84 -27.06 12.30
CA SER A 87 -27.30 -25.72 12.55
C SER A 87 -26.26 -25.26 11.51
N ILE A 88 -25.77 -26.14 10.62
CA ILE A 88 -24.81 -25.75 9.60
C ILE A 88 -25.58 -25.17 8.41
N ASP A 89 -25.79 -23.86 8.41
CA ASP A 89 -26.37 -23.08 7.30
C ASP A 89 -25.49 -23.20 6.03
N ASN A 90 -25.64 -24.31 5.30
CA ASN A 90 -24.92 -24.62 4.06
C ASN A 90 -25.14 -23.54 2.98
N THR A 91 -26.27 -22.82 3.06
CA THR A 91 -26.63 -21.69 2.21
C THR A 91 -25.69 -20.48 2.40
N ILE A 92 -25.37 -20.13 3.66
CA ILE A 92 -24.44 -19.05 4.00
C ILE A 92 -23.02 -19.39 3.53
N GLN A 93 -22.63 -20.66 3.62
CA GLN A 93 -21.33 -21.13 3.14
C GLN A 93 -21.23 -21.06 1.60
N ALA A 94 -22.29 -21.45 0.89
CA ALA A 94 -22.35 -21.34 -0.57
C ALA A 94 -22.27 -19.89 -1.06
N ALA A 95 -22.94 -18.94 -0.40
CA ALA A 95 -22.86 -17.52 -0.72
C ALA A 95 -21.43 -16.97 -0.57
N LYS A 96 -20.71 -17.36 0.51
CA LYS A 96 -19.30 -17.00 0.71
C LYS A 96 -18.41 -17.54 -0.41
N LEU A 97 -18.65 -18.78 -0.87
CA LEU A 97 -17.91 -19.37 -1.99
C LEU A 97 -18.08 -18.58 -3.29
N ILE A 98 -19.28 -18.07 -3.59
CA ILE A 98 -19.51 -17.21 -4.76
C ILE A 98 -18.67 -15.93 -4.68
N VAL A 99 -18.64 -15.27 -3.52
CA VAL A 99 -17.83 -14.07 -3.28
C VAL A 99 -16.34 -14.37 -3.46
N ILE A 100 -15.86 -15.47 -2.87
CA ILE A 100 -14.47 -15.91 -2.99
C ILE A 100 -14.11 -16.18 -4.46
N ARG A 101 -14.95 -16.90 -5.20
CA ARG A 101 -14.75 -17.18 -6.64
C ARG A 101 -14.68 -15.90 -7.48
N ARG A 102 -15.55 -14.91 -7.20
CA ARG A 102 -15.51 -13.59 -7.86
C ARG A 102 -14.20 -12.86 -7.56
N LYS A 103 -13.77 -12.81 -6.29
CA LYS A 103 -12.50 -12.20 -5.89
C LYS A 103 -11.29 -12.91 -6.52
N LYS A 104 -11.29 -14.25 -6.53
CA LYS A 104 -10.29 -15.09 -7.19
C LYS A 104 -10.19 -14.74 -8.67
N MET A 105 -11.33 -14.71 -9.37
CA MET A 105 -11.36 -14.41 -10.80
C MET A 105 -10.88 -12.98 -11.10
N LYS A 106 -11.27 -11.98 -10.30
CA LYS A 106 -10.75 -10.60 -10.41
C LYS A 106 -9.23 -10.56 -10.25
N LYS A 107 -8.68 -11.20 -9.21
CA LYS A 107 -7.23 -11.27 -8.96
C LYS A 107 -6.49 -11.99 -10.10
N HIS A 108 -7.05 -13.08 -10.61
CA HIS A 108 -6.50 -13.85 -11.74
C HIS A 108 -6.43 -13.01 -13.02
N LYS A 109 -7.55 -12.37 -13.39
CA LYS A 109 -7.62 -11.48 -14.55
C LYS A 109 -6.66 -10.30 -14.41
N LEU A 110 -6.57 -9.70 -13.21
CA LEU A 110 -5.63 -8.62 -12.93
C LEU A 110 -4.19 -9.09 -13.11
N ARG A 111 -3.81 -10.26 -12.57
CA ARG A 111 -2.46 -10.83 -12.74
C ARG A 111 -2.14 -11.07 -14.22
N LYS A 112 -3.09 -11.61 -15.00
CA LYS A 112 -2.93 -11.75 -16.46
C LYS A 112 -2.71 -10.40 -17.15
N LEU A 113 -3.50 -9.38 -16.79
CA LEU A 113 -3.33 -8.02 -17.33
C LEU A 113 -1.95 -7.45 -16.99
N ARG A 114 -1.48 -7.59 -15.73
CA ARG A 114 -0.18 -7.08 -15.31
C ARG A 114 0.98 -7.70 -16.07
N LYS A 115 0.88 -8.99 -16.38
CA LYS A 115 1.88 -9.70 -17.19
C LYS A 115 1.89 -9.16 -18.63
N ARG A 116 0.72 -9.02 -19.26
CA ARG A 116 0.62 -8.50 -20.64
C ARG A 116 1.10 -7.06 -20.77
N MET A 117 0.74 -6.19 -19.82
CA MET A 117 1.02 -4.75 -19.87
C MET A 117 2.30 -4.33 -19.11
N LYS A 118 3.18 -5.28 -18.73
CA LYS A 118 4.33 -5.03 -17.86
C LYS A 118 5.19 -3.84 -18.32
N PHE A 119 5.53 -3.82 -19.61
CA PHE A 119 6.42 -2.80 -20.18
C PHE A 119 5.74 -1.45 -20.36
N GLU A 120 4.48 -1.42 -20.78
CA GLU A 120 3.72 -0.17 -20.89
C GLU A 120 3.56 0.51 -19.53
N TRP A 121 3.28 -0.27 -18.48
CA TRP A 121 3.20 0.30 -17.13
C TRP A 121 4.56 0.72 -16.57
N ALA A 122 5.65 0.02 -16.95
CA ALA A 122 7.00 0.46 -16.60
C ALA A 122 7.33 1.82 -17.25
N LYS A 123 6.98 2.00 -18.53
CA LYS A 123 7.13 3.27 -19.26
C LYS A 123 6.31 4.39 -18.60
N LEU A 124 5.05 4.12 -18.24
CA LEU A 124 4.21 5.08 -17.53
C LEU A 124 4.76 5.43 -16.14
N ARG A 125 5.27 4.44 -15.40
CA ARG A 125 5.91 4.66 -14.11
C ARG A 125 7.13 5.56 -14.26
N GLN A 126 8.03 5.25 -15.19
CA GLN A 126 9.23 6.04 -15.47
C GLN A 126 8.88 7.50 -15.78
N ARG A 127 7.86 7.74 -16.61
CA ARG A 127 7.37 9.10 -16.92
C ARG A 127 6.85 9.84 -15.69
N ARG A 128 6.15 9.15 -14.78
CA ARG A 128 5.66 9.74 -13.53
C ARG A 128 6.79 10.10 -12.59
N GLU A 129 7.76 9.20 -12.42
CA GLU A 129 8.94 9.46 -11.58
C GLU A 129 9.78 10.62 -12.13
N LEU A 130 10.01 10.67 -13.45
CA LEU A 130 10.70 11.80 -14.08
C LEU A 130 9.96 13.12 -13.87
N ARG A 131 8.62 13.12 -13.95
CA ARG A 131 7.83 14.33 -13.67
C ARG A 131 7.97 14.78 -12.22
N LYS A 132 7.94 13.85 -11.26
CA LYS A 132 8.15 14.16 -9.84
C LYS A 132 9.53 14.76 -9.61
N GLU A 133 10.57 14.16 -10.18
CA GLU A 133 11.95 14.65 -10.07
C GLU A 133 12.07 16.08 -10.63
N LYS A 134 11.49 16.35 -11.81
CA LYS A 134 11.50 17.69 -12.38
C LYS A 134 10.76 18.71 -11.51
N LEU A 135 9.62 18.35 -10.94
CA LEU A 135 8.88 19.23 -10.02
C LEU A 135 9.72 19.52 -8.77
N PHE A 136 10.34 18.50 -8.20
CA PHE A 136 11.22 18.64 -7.05
C PHE A 136 12.43 19.55 -7.35
N GLN A 137 13.10 19.36 -8.49
CA GLN A 137 14.20 20.23 -8.91
C GLN A 137 13.75 21.67 -9.12
N ALA A 138 12.58 21.88 -9.73
CA ALA A 138 12.02 23.22 -9.91
C ALA A 138 11.74 23.91 -8.57
N GLU A 139 11.17 23.19 -7.60
CA GLU A 139 10.96 23.71 -6.24
C GLU A 139 12.27 24.09 -5.54
N LEU A 140 13.32 23.28 -5.68
CA LEU A 140 14.64 23.60 -5.11
C LEU A 140 15.26 24.83 -5.75
N ILE A 141 15.25 24.91 -7.08
CA ILE A 141 15.76 26.07 -7.82
C ILE A 141 14.97 27.32 -7.42
N GLN A 142 13.65 27.22 -7.27
CA GLN A 142 12.82 28.33 -6.83
C GLN A 142 13.22 28.79 -5.43
N LYS A 143 13.45 27.87 -4.47
CA LYS A 143 13.92 28.22 -3.13
C LYS A 143 15.27 28.92 -3.15
N CYS A 144 16.23 28.44 -3.95
CA CYS A 144 17.53 29.08 -4.10
C CYS A 144 17.37 30.50 -4.65
N LYS A 145 16.59 30.68 -5.72
CA LYS A 145 16.31 32.00 -6.29
C LYS A 145 15.65 32.94 -5.29
N THR A 146 14.65 32.46 -4.54
CA THR A 146 14.00 33.28 -3.51
C THR A 146 14.96 33.68 -2.39
N ALA A 147 15.98 32.87 -2.10
CA ALA A 147 17.01 33.19 -1.11
C ALA A 147 18.08 34.15 -1.68
N GLU A 148 18.43 34.02 -2.96
CA GLU A 148 19.34 34.94 -3.66
C GLU A 148 18.71 36.32 -3.86
N GLU A 149 17.42 36.37 -4.17
CA GLU A 149 16.64 37.60 -4.33
C GLU A 149 16.23 38.24 -2.97
N PHE A 150 16.57 37.60 -1.84
CA PHE A 150 16.17 38.08 -0.53
C PHE A 150 17.01 39.30 -0.11
N SER A 151 16.39 40.48 -0.14
CA SER A 151 16.92 41.69 0.50
C SER A 151 16.28 41.87 1.89
N ALA A 152 17.13 42.04 2.91
CA ALA A 152 16.67 42.22 4.29
C ALA A 152 15.93 43.55 4.50
N GLU A 153 16.38 44.62 3.83
CA GLU A 153 15.75 45.95 3.89
C GLU A 153 14.33 45.89 3.35
N ASP A 154 14.16 45.38 2.12
CA ASP A 154 12.84 45.21 1.48
C ASP A 154 11.89 44.36 2.33
N TYR A 155 12.42 43.34 3.02
CA TYR A 155 11.62 42.48 3.89
C TYR A 155 11.10 43.25 5.10
N VAL A 156 11.96 44.04 5.77
CA VAL A 156 11.58 44.86 6.92
C VAL A 156 10.58 45.92 6.51
N ASP A 157 10.80 46.62 5.40
CA ASP A 157 9.89 47.64 4.89
C ASP A 157 8.51 47.06 4.57
N LYS A 158 8.47 45.89 3.90
CA LYS A 158 7.21 45.16 3.66
C LYS A 158 6.51 44.79 4.96
N ARG A 159 7.24 44.40 6.01
CA ARG A 159 6.66 44.07 7.32
C ARG A 159 6.11 45.29 8.05
N ILE A 160 6.83 46.40 8.03
CA ILE A 160 6.35 47.68 8.61
C ILE A 160 5.10 48.15 7.86
N ALA A 161 5.12 48.09 6.52
CA ALA A 161 3.94 48.41 5.71
C ALA A 161 2.76 47.48 5.98
N GLU A 162 2.99 46.17 6.16
CA GLU A 162 1.94 45.21 6.52
C GLU A 162 1.37 45.50 7.91
N TYR A 163 2.21 45.84 8.89
CA TYR A 163 1.78 46.20 10.24
C TYR A 163 0.94 47.48 10.25
N ASN A 164 1.35 48.47 9.46
CA ASN A 164 0.65 49.74 9.32
C ASN A 164 -0.62 49.65 8.46
N ARG A 165 -0.88 48.51 7.80
CA ARG A 165 -2.07 48.36 6.94
C ARG A 165 -3.35 48.36 7.76
N ILE A 166 -4.34 49.14 7.33
CA ILE A 166 -5.65 49.18 7.98
C ILE A 166 -6.45 47.94 7.55
N ILE A 167 -6.72 47.02 8.48
CA ILE A 167 -7.53 45.83 8.23
C ILE A 167 -9.01 46.21 8.27
N ILE A 168 -9.66 46.19 7.11
CA ILE A 168 -11.09 46.53 7.00
C ILE A 168 -11.95 45.27 7.15
N PRO A 169 -12.97 45.28 8.02
CA PRO A 169 -13.88 44.15 8.16
C PRO A 169 -14.69 43.94 6.88
N LYS A 170 -14.99 42.67 6.53
CA LYS A 170 -15.82 42.33 5.36
C LYS A 170 -17.32 42.61 5.55
N ARG A 171 -17.75 42.92 6.77
CA ARG A 171 -19.15 43.15 7.16
C ARG A 171 -19.23 44.41 8.01
N TRP A 172 -20.32 45.16 7.85
CA TRP A 172 -20.66 46.33 8.65
C TRP A 172 -22.04 46.14 9.26
N LYS A 173 -22.16 46.27 10.59
CA LYS A 173 -23.42 46.02 11.33
C LYS A 173 -24.15 44.73 10.90
N GLY A 174 -23.39 43.64 10.74
CA GLY A 174 -23.92 42.31 10.38
C GLY A 174 -24.18 42.08 8.89
N ARG A 175 -24.21 43.11 8.04
CA ARG A 175 -24.42 42.97 6.58
C ARG A 175 -23.10 42.99 5.82
N ARG A 176 -22.97 42.15 4.79
CA ARG A 176 -21.80 42.16 3.89
C ARG A 176 -21.94 43.33 2.92
N MET A 177 -20.92 44.19 2.87
CA MET A 177 -20.92 45.39 2.02
C MET A 177 -19.59 45.45 1.25
N PRO A 178 -19.54 46.14 0.10
CA PRO A 178 -18.30 46.43 -0.61
C PRO A 178 -17.32 47.23 0.25
N GLU A 179 -16.01 47.04 0.03
CA GLU A 179 -14.94 47.64 0.84
C GLU A 179 -15.00 49.19 0.87
N PHE A 180 -15.29 49.83 -0.27
CA PHE A 180 -15.37 51.29 -0.36
C PHE A 180 -16.44 51.88 0.56
N MET A 181 -17.60 51.21 0.65
CA MET A 181 -18.75 51.64 1.45
C MET A 181 -18.45 51.47 2.95
N ILE A 182 -17.69 50.44 3.32
CA ILE A 182 -17.25 50.22 4.71
C ILE A 182 -16.22 51.28 5.11
N ARG A 183 -15.29 51.64 4.21
CA ARG A 183 -14.32 52.72 4.44
C ARG A 183 -15.01 54.06 4.70
N GLU A 184 -15.97 54.43 3.84
CA GLU A 184 -16.77 55.65 4.00
C GLU A 184 -17.50 55.67 5.35
N ARG A 185 -18.14 54.56 5.74
CA ARG A 185 -18.83 54.42 7.03
C ARG A 185 -17.89 54.46 8.24
N MET A 186 -16.63 54.08 8.07
CA MET A 186 -15.57 54.10 9.08
C MET A 186 -14.80 55.44 9.10
N GLY A 187 -15.09 56.37 8.20
CA GLY A 187 -14.33 57.62 8.04
C GLY A 187 -12.90 57.42 7.51
N LEU A 188 -12.65 56.29 6.82
CA LEU A 188 -11.34 55.97 6.25
C LEU A 188 -11.23 56.53 4.83
N PRO A 189 -10.00 56.93 4.40
CA PRO A 189 -9.79 57.39 3.04
C PRO A 189 -10.16 56.30 2.01
N PRO A 190 -10.63 56.70 0.82
CA PRO A 190 -10.91 55.76 -0.26
C PRO A 190 -9.66 54.95 -0.60
N LYS A 191 -9.87 53.74 -1.11
CA LYS A 191 -8.76 52.87 -1.48
C LYS A 191 -8.11 53.44 -2.75
N ASN A 192 -6.85 53.84 -2.64
CA ASN A 192 -6.00 54.19 -3.79
C ASN A 192 -5.72 52.98 -4.67
#